data_AF-A0A321LFC7-F1
#
_entry.id   AF-A0A321LFC7-F1
#
_cell.length_a   1.000
_cell.length_b   1.000
_cell.length_c   1.000
_cell.angle_alpha   90.00
_cell.angle_beta   90.00
_cell.angle_gamma   90.00
#
_symmetry.space_group_name_H-M   'P 1'
#
loop_
_entity.id
_entity.type
_entity.pdbx_description
1 polymer ?
#
loop_
_entity_poly.entity_id
_entity_poly.type
_entity_poly.pdbx_seq_one_letter_code
_entity_poly.pdbx_strand_id
1 'polypeptide(L)'
;MASQPAAWSAYHFERRLRLPHLFDRRLQSVLVIRFDPTQYNYILAGEEPYFVLRFPEGGSLVSSARCLHRGGPLHLGEWASADQCLMCPWHGTRYSKKILAKRAVPSVENKGLISMILDVSPETSVRLYKRTGVADPLCGRDS
;
A
#
# COMPACT_ATOMS: atom_id res chain seq x y z
N MET A 1 19.13 25.22 -13.95
CA MET A 1 17.99 24.53 -13.30
C MET A 1 18.37 23.07 -13.18
N ALA A 2 18.90 22.67 -12.02
CA ALA A 2 19.36 21.30 -11.79
C ALA A 2 18.15 20.40 -11.51
N SER A 3 17.94 19.41 -12.37
CA SER A 3 17.06 18.28 -12.12
C SER A 3 17.47 17.60 -10.81
N GLN A 4 16.56 17.54 -9.83
CA GLN A 4 16.81 16.79 -8.61
C GLN A 4 17.12 15.33 -8.98
N PRO A 5 18.22 14.74 -8.47
CA PRO A 5 18.51 13.34 -8.71
C PRO A 5 17.41 12.50 -8.04
N ALA A 6 16.94 11.47 -8.73
CA ALA A 6 16.12 10.43 -8.14
C ALA A 6 16.74 10.01 -6.80
N ALA A 7 15.97 10.00 -5.71
CA ALA A 7 16.45 9.55 -4.42
C ALA A 7 16.67 8.02 -4.50
N TRP A 8 17.89 7.61 -4.82
CA TRP A 8 18.31 6.21 -4.76
C TRP A 8 18.58 5.88 -3.29
N SER A 9 17.67 5.16 -2.66
CA SER A 9 17.96 4.32 -1.51
C SER A 9 17.92 2.88 -2.02
N ALA A 10 18.85 2.02 -1.60
CA ALA A 10 18.95 0.63 -2.07
C ALA A 10 17.65 -0.20 -1.91
N TYR A 11 16.67 0.32 -1.16
CA TYR A 11 15.45 -0.36 -0.76
C TYR A 11 14.15 0.26 -1.30
N HIS A 12 14.21 1.39 -2.02
CA HIS A 12 13.06 1.91 -2.74
C HIS A 12 13.43 2.78 -3.96
N PHE A 13 12.51 2.84 -4.93
CA PHE A 13 12.65 3.60 -6.15
C PHE A 13 11.31 4.25 -6.52
N GLU A 14 11.35 5.52 -6.90
CA GLU A 14 10.19 6.28 -7.35
C GLU A 14 10.37 6.66 -8.81
N ARG A 15 9.33 6.43 -9.62
CA ARG A 15 9.29 6.85 -11.02
C ARG A 15 7.93 7.45 -11.35
N ARG A 16 7.97 8.67 -11.88
CA ARG A 16 6.80 9.29 -12.49
C ARG A 16 6.76 8.91 -13.96
N LEU A 17 5.68 8.25 -14.36
CA LEU A 17 5.42 7.86 -15.75
C LEU A 17 4.26 8.70 -16.29
N ARG A 18 4.37 9.12 -17.54
CA ARG A 18 3.23 9.67 -18.28
C ARG A 18 2.69 8.56 -19.18
N LEU A 19 1.50 8.05 -18.86
CA LEU A 19 0.81 7.05 -19.65
C LEU A 19 -0.30 7.74 -20.47
N PRO A 20 -0.49 7.40 -21.76
CA PRO A 20 -1.68 7.84 -22.49
C PRO A 20 -2.92 7.33 -21.77
N HIS A 21 -3.86 8.22 -21.47
CA HIS A 21 -5.14 7.82 -20.91
C HIS A 21 -5.93 7.03 -21.96
N LEU A 22 -6.48 5.88 -21.59
CA LEU A 22 -7.09 4.96 -22.57
C LEU A 22 -8.35 5.51 -23.25
N PHE A 23 -9.03 6.46 -22.59
CA PHE A 23 -10.30 7.04 -23.06
C PHE A 23 -10.23 8.54 -23.36
N ASP A 24 -9.05 9.15 -23.22
CA ASP A 24 -8.87 10.59 -23.42
C ASP A 24 -7.46 10.81 -24.00
N ARG A 25 -7.29 11.75 -24.93
CA ARG A 25 -5.98 12.09 -25.51
C ARG A 25 -5.02 12.74 -24.51
N ARG A 26 -5.40 12.85 -23.24
CA ARG A 26 -4.55 13.33 -22.13
C ARG A 26 -3.49 12.31 -21.70
N LEU A 27 -2.32 12.81 -21.31
CA LEU A 27 -1.30 12.02 -20.62
C LEU A 27 -1.61 12.00 -19.12
N GLN A 28 -1.89 10.83 -18.58
CA GLN A 28 -2.05 10.60 -17.14
C GLN A 28 -0.67 10.45 -16.50
N SER A 29 -0.38 11.26 -15.49
CA SER A 29 0.84 11.11 -14.69
C SER A 29 0.58 10.10 -13.58
N VAL A 30 1.21 8.93 -13.67
CA VAL A 30 1.17 7.92 -12.61
C VAL A 30 2.49 7.88 -11.86
N LEU A 31 2.41 7.61 -10.57
CA LEU A 31 3.55 7.44 -9.68
C LEU A 31 3.74 5.95 -9.41
N VAL A 32 4.89 5.41 -9.82
CA VAL A 32 5.30 4.04 -9.50
C VAL A 32 6.27 4.09 -8.33
N ILE A 33 5.91 3.42 -7.25
CA ILE A 33 6.77 3.26 -6.07
C ILE A 33 7.14 1.79 -5.97
N ARG A 34 8.43 1.50 -6.05
CA ARG A 34 8.98 0.15 -5.83
C ARG A 34 9.72 0.12 -4.51
N PHE A 35 9.48 -0.87 -3.66
CA PHE A 35 10.11 -0.94 -2.34
C PHE A 35 10.25 -2.38 -1.84
N ASP A 36 11.18 -2.58 -0.91
CA ASP A 36 11.32 -3.81 -0.14
C ASP A 36 10.30 -3.83 1.02
N PRO A 37 9.29 -4.72 1.00
CA PRO A 37 8.26 -4.80 2.02
C PRO A 37 8.76 -5.37 3.37
N THR A 38 10.00 -5.87 3.44
CA THR A 38 10.66 -6.21 4.71
C THR A 38 11.18 -4.96 5.42
N GLN A 39 11.58 -3.95 4.66
CA GLN A 39 12.08 -2.67 5.17
C GLN A 39 10.95 -1.64 5.33
N TYR A 40 9.93 -1.66 4.46
CA TYR A 40 8.84 -0.68 4.48
C TYR A 40 7.49 -1.36 4.33
N ASN A 41 6.61 -1.22 5.33
CA ASN A 41 5.25 -1.78 5.30
C ASN A 41 4.15 -0.71 5.39
N TYR A 42 4.53 0.57 5.46
CA TYR A 42 3.62 1.70 5.52
C TYR A 42 4.13 2.82 4.62
N ILE A 43 3.26 3.32 3.73
CA ILE A 43 3.59 4.29 2.70
C ILE A 43 2.63 5.48 2.86
N LEU A 44 3.17 6.69 2.84
CA LEU A 44 2.39 7.93 2.88
C LEU A 44 2.65 8.69 1.58
N ALA A 45 1.65 8.79 0.71
CA ALA A 45 1.70 9.59 -0.50
C ALA A 45 0.85 10.85 -0.30
N GLY A 46 1.50 12.00 -0.14
CA GLY A 46 0.86 13.23 0.33
C GLY A 46 0.26 13.01 1.72
N GLU A 47 -1.07 13.07 1.80
CA GLU A 47 -1.82 12.79 3.02
C GLU A 47 -2.48 11.40 3.04
N GLU A 48 -2.35 10.62 1.95
CA GLU A 48 -2.99 9.31 1.83
C GLU A 48 -2.08 8.19 2.35
N PRO A 49 -2.46 7.50 3.44
CA PRO A 49 -1.69 6.40 3.98
C PRO A 49 -2.09 5.08 3.34
N TYR A 50 -1.10 4.23 3.09
CA TYR A 50 -1.21 2.89 2.57
C TYR A 50 -0.38 1.92 3.42
N PHE A 51 -0.76 0.66 3.44
CA PHE A 51 0.00 -0.38 4.14
C PHE A 51 0.00 -1.70 3.37
N VAL A 52 1.04 -2.49 3.60
CA VAL A 52 1.16 -3.84 3.06
C VAL A 52 0.45 -4.83 3.99
N LEU A 53 -0.47 -5.61 3.44
CA LEU A 53 -1.14 -6.71 4.12
C LEU A 53 -0.66 -8.03 3.49
N ARG A 54 -0.09 -8.94 4.29
CA ARG A 54 0.44 -10.24 3.84
C ARG A 54 -0.47 -11.38 4.25
N PHE A 55 -0.84 -12.28 3.36
CA PHE A 55 -1.78 -13.36 3.70
C PHE A 55 -1.07 -14.66 4.14
N PRO A 56 -1.66 -15.45 5.05
CA PRO A 56 -1.08 -16.71 5.52
C PRO A 56 -0.83 -17.76 4.43
N GLU A 57 -1.71 -17.82 3.44
CA GLU A 57 -1.63 -18.70 2.27
C GLU A 57 -0.65 -18.21 1.20
N GLY A 58 0.01 -17.06 1.43
CA GLY A 58 0.93 -16.43 0.51
C GLY A 58 0.32 -15.26 -0.26
N GLY A 59 1.21 -14.42 -0.77
CA GLY A 59 0.87 -13.17 -1.45
C GLY A 59 0.63 -11.99 -0.52
N SER A 60 0.57 -10.81 -1.10
CA SER A 60 0.34 -9.55 -0.40
C SER A 60 -0.57 -8.63 -1.22
N LEU A 61 -1.16 -7.65 -0.55
CA LEU A 61 -1.79 -6.51 -1.20
C LEU A 61 -1.34 -5.21 -0.55
N VAL A 62 -1.47 -4.10 -1.28
CA VAL A 62 -1.31 -2.75 -0.74
C VAL A 62 -2.67 -2.09 -0.66
N SER A 63 -3.13 -1.79 0.56
CA SER A 63 -4.43 -1.15 0.80
C SER A 63 -4.25 0.25 1.36
N SER A 64 -5.25 1.12 1.15
CA SER A 64 -5.39 2.32 1.98
C SER A 64 -5.45 1.91 3.45
N ALA A 65 -4.77 2.67 4.31
CA ALA A 65 -4.79 2.50 5.74
C ALA A 65 -6.01 3.18 6.40
N ARG A 66 -6.87 3.87 5.63
CA ARG A 66 -8.09 4.51 6.12
C ARG A 66 -9.30 3.59 5.94
N CYS A 67 -10.00 3.35 7.04
CA CYS A 67 -11.26 2.62 7.07
C CYS A 67 -12.37 3.45 6.40
N LEU A 68 -13.15 2.82 5.53
CA LEU A 68 -14.24 3.51 4.83
C LEU A 68 -15.42 3.87 5.72
N HIS A 69 -15.49 3.33 6.94
CA HIS A 69 -16.53 3.72 7.89
C HIS A 69 -16.32 5.16 8.36
N ARG A 70 -15.20 5.45 9.03
CA ARG A 70 -14.90 6.79 9.61
C ARG A 70 -13.42 7.18 9.56
N GLY A 71 -12.64 6.57 8.67
CA GLY A 71 -11.22 6.90 8.48
C GLY A 71 -10.25 6.19 9.42
N GLY A 72 -10.72 5.25 10.25
CA GLY A 72 -9.88 4.53 11.22
C GLY A 72 -8.67 3.80 10.63
N PRO A 73 -7.60 3.61 11.42
CA PRO A 73 -6.34 3.08 10.95
C PRO A 73 -6.44 1.57 10.71
N LEU A 74 -6.84 1.15 9.50
CA LEU A 74 -6.90 -0.25 9.11
C LEU A 74 -5.56 -0.96 9.25
N HIS A 75 -4.47 -0.23 9.05
CA HIS A 75 -3.13 -0.76 9.27
C HIS A 75 -2.87 -1.15 10.72
N LEU A 76 -3.67 -0.76 11.72
CA LEU A 76 -3.56 -1.24 13.10
C LEU A 76 -4.65 -2.26 13.45
N GLY A 77 -5.35 -2.76 12.44
CA GLY A 77 -6.41 -3.76 12.61
C GLY A 77 -5.88 -5.16 12.88
N GLU A 78 -6.80 -6.04 13.22
CA GLU A 78 -6.53 -7.45 13.48
C GLU A 78 -7.06 -8.32 12.34
N TRP A 79 -6.29 -9.32 11.91
CA TRP A 79 -6.73 -10.28 10.93
C TRP A 79 -7.42 -11.48 11.59
N ALA A 80 -8.72 -11.63 11.35
CA ALA A 80 -9.47 -12.81 11.76
C ALA A 80 -9.31 -13.93 10.71
N SER A 81 -8.39 -14.86 10.94
CA SER A 81 -8.06 -15.95 10.00
C SER A 81 -9.24 -16.86 9.65
N ALA A 82 -10.11 -17.16 10.62
CA ALA A 82 -11.30 -17.99 10.41
C ALA A 82 -12.29 -17.34 9.42
N ASP A 83 -12.45 -16.02 9.52
CA ASP A 83 -13.40 -15.25 8.71
C ASP A 83 -12.76 -14.62 7.46
N GLN A 84 -11.43 -14.74 7.31
CA GLN A 84 -10.65 -14.10 6.24
C GLN A 84 -10.93 -12.59 6.13
N CYS A 85 -10.97 -11.92 7.28
CA CYS A 85 -11.36 -10.51 7.40
C CYS A 85 -10.34 -9.70 8.20
N LEU A 86 -10.08 -8.47 7.76
CA LEU A 86 -9.41 -7.45 8.55
C LEU A 86 -10.45 -6.68 9.36
N MET A 87 -10.27 -6.61 10.68
CA MET A 87 -11.11 -5.87 11.60
C MET A 87 -10.49 -4.51 11.92
N CYS A 88 -11.23 -3.42 11.66
CA CYS A 88 -10.80 -2.07 12.01
C CYS A 88 -10.81 -1.89 13.54
N PRO A 89 -9.74 -1.33 14.15
CA PRO A 89 -9.62 -1.26 15.61
C PRO A 89 -10.53 -0.22 16.27
N TRP A 90 -11.16 0.68 15.49
CA TRP A 90 -12.03 1.71 16.07
C TRP A 90 -13.45 1.24 16.36
N HIS A 91 -14.10 0.58 15.41
CA HIS A 91 -15.53 0.20 15.53
C HIS A 91 -15.78 -1.27 15.15
N GLY A 92 -14.72 -2.07 14.96
CA GLY A 92 -14.85 -3.47 14.58
C GLY A 92 -15.37 -3.73 13.17
N THR A 93 -15.47 -2.71 12.30
CA THR A 93 -15.87 -2.89 10.89
C THR A 93 -14.96 -3.93 10.23
N ARG A 94 -15.57 -4.96 9.63
CA ARG A 94 -14.87 -6.09 9.03
C ARG A 94 -14.78 -5.92 7.51
N TYR A 95 -13.58 -6.13 6.98
CA TYR A 95 -13.31 -6.10 5.55
C TYR A 95 -12.78 -7.47 5.12
N SER A 96 -13.59 -8.21 4.35
CA SER A 96 -13.15 -9.51 3.82
C SER A 96 -11.98 -9.35 2.85
N LYS A 97 -11.17 -10.41 2.71
CA LYS A 97 -10.08 -10.47 1.73
C LYS A 97 -10.51 -10.01 0.34
N LYS A 98 -11.70 -10.43 -0.10
CA LYS A 98 -12.29 -10.05 -1.40
C LYS A 98 -12.53 -8.54 -1.51
N ILE A 99 -13.06 -7.91 -0.46
CA ILE A 99 -13.30 -6.46 -0.45
C ILE A 99 -11.98 -5.69 -0.45
N LEU A 100 -11.01 -6.14 0.34
CA LEU A 100 -9.66 -5.55 0.39
C LEU A 100 -8.96 -5.67 -0.96
N ALA A 101 -8.98 -6.85 -1.59
CA ALA A 101 -8.37 -7.07 -2.90
C ALA A 101 -9.01 -6.20 -3.99
N LYS A 102 -10.34 -6.05 -4.00
CA LYS A 102 -11.05 -5.18 -4.96
C LYS A 102 -10.66 -3.70 -4.81
N ARG A 103 -10.19 -3.29 -3.63
CA ARG A 103 -9.84 -1.91 -3.29
C ARG A 103 -8.34 -1.68 -3.13
N ALA A 104 -7.54 -2.73 -3.31
CA ALA A 104 -6.10 -2.62 -3.25
C ALA A 104 -5.63 -1.68 -4.36
N VAL A 105 -4.56 -0.95 -4.06
CA VAL A 105 -3.83 -0.21 -5.08
C VAL A 105 -3.28 -1.24 -6.08
N PRO A 106 -3.30 -0.95 -7.40
CA PRO A 106 -2.64 -1.81 -8.37
C PRO A 106 -1.18 -2.02 -7.98
N SER A 107 -0.84 -3.26 -7.65
CA SER A 107 0.49 -3.61 -7.16
C SER A 107 0.90 -5.01 -7.61
N VAL A 108 2.20 -5.18 -7.83
CA VAL A 108 2.81 -6.48 -8.14
C VAL A 108 3.98 -6.73 -7.20
N GLU A 109 4.07 -7.94 -6.66
CA GLU A 109 5.24 -8.41 -5.92
C GLU A 109 6.08 -9.30 -6.86
N ASN A 110 7.35 -8.96 -7.05
CA ASN A 110 8.27 -9.70 -7.91
C ASN A 110 9.69 -9.68 -7.32
N LYS A 111 10.29 -10.86 -7.15
CA LYS A 111 11.61 -11.06 -6.51
C LYS A 111 11.72 -10.36 -5.14
N GLY A 112 10.66 -10.46 -4.33
CA GLY A 112 10.62 -9.89 -2.98
C GLY A 112 10.45 -8.37 -2.92
N LEU A 113 10.24 -7.68 -4.04
CA LEU A 113 9.97 -6.25 -4.09
C LEU A 113 8.52 -6.01 -4.53
N ILE A 114 7.85 -5.06 -3.87
CA ILE A 114 6.52 -4.61 -4.27
C ILE A 114 6.67 -3.38 -5.15
N SER A 115 5.97 -3.36 -6.29
CA SER A 115 5.76 -2.15 -7.10
C SER A 115 4.29 -1.78 -7.04
N MET A 116 3.97 -0.60 -6.53
CA MET A 116 2.61 -0.05 -6.49
C MET A 116 2.47 1.14 -7.43
N ILE A 117 1.28 1.31 -8.01
CA ILE A 117 0.97 2.39 -8.96
C ILE A 117 -0.09 3.29 -8.35
N LEU A 118 0.23 4.57 -8.20
CA LEU A 118 -0.67 5.59 -7.69
C LEU A 118 -1.02 6.59 -8.79
N ASP A 119 -2.32 6.87 -8.92
CA ASP A 119 -2.83 7.97 -9.73
C ASP A 119 -2.92 9.22 -8.85
N VAL A 120 -1.82 9.97 -8.80
CA VAL A 120 -1.66 11.14 -7.91
C VAL A 120 -0.93 12.25 -8.65
N SER A 121 -1.08 13.48 -8.15
CA SER A 121 -0.40 14.65 -8.72
C SER A 121 1.13 14.44 -8.80
N PRO A 122 1.79 14.96 -9.86
CA PRO A 122 3.25 14.97 -9.95
C PRO A 122 3.98 15.63 -8.77
N GLU A 123 3.30 16.48 -7.99
CA GLU A 123 3.87 17.15 -6.83
C GLU A 123 3.71 16.34 -5.52
N THR A 124 3.04 15.19 -5.59
CA THR A 124 2.78 14.35 -4.41
C THR A 124 4.11 13.81 -3.87
N SER A 125 4.47 14.20 -2.64
CA SER A 125 5.61 13.66 -1.91
C SER A 125 5.32 12.27 -1.39
N VAL A 126 6.32 11.38 -1.41
CA VAL A 126 6.21 10.02 -0.86
C VAL A 126 7.12 9.88 0.33
N ARG A 127 6.63 9.20 1.37
CA ARG A 127 7.43 8.78 2.52
C ARG A 127 7.13 7.32 2.84
N LEU A 128 8.17 6.52 3.01
CA LEU A 128 8.07 5.10 3.36
C LEU A 128 8.57 4.89 4.78
N TYR A 129 7.87 4.02 5.52
CA TYR A 129 8.14 3.75 6.92
C TYR A 129 8.10 2.24 7.19
N LYS A 130 8.96 1.80 8.11
CA LYS A 130 8.73 0.58 8.86
C LYS A 130 7.86 0.91 10.07
N ARG A 131 6.74 0.22 10.23
CA ARG A 131 5.88 0.31 11.42
C ARG A 131 5.71 -1.07 12.07
N THR A 132 5.76 -1.10 13.39
CA THR A 132 5.35 -2.23 14.21
C THR A 132 3.83 -2.18 14.41
N GLY A 133 3.21 -3.33 14.72
CA GLY A 133 1.76 -3.43 14.91
C GLY A 133 0.96 -3.16 13.64
N VAL A 134 1.61 -3.16 12.46
CA VAL A 134 0.88 -3.17 11.20
C VAL A 134 0.14 -4.48 11.10
N ALA A 135 -1.14 -4.44 10.76
CA ALA A 135 -1.99 -5.58 10.50
C ALA A 135 -1.25 -6.55 9.59
N ASP A 136 -0.74 -7.61 10.21
CA ASP A 136 0.04 -8.64 9.56
C ASP A 136 -0.60 -9.97 9.94
N PRO A 137 -1.39 -10.57 9.05
CA PRO A 137 -1.95 -11.91 9.23
C PRO A 137 -0.92 -13.00 9.55
N LEU A 138 0.38 -12.74 9.35
CA LEU A 138 1.47 -13.64 9.74
C LEU A 138 1.92 -13.43 11.20
N CYS A 139 1.66 -12.25 11.78
CA CYS A 139 2.00 -11.90 13.15
C CYS A 139 0.90 -12.40 14.10
N GLY A 140 0.91 -13.70 14.36
CA GLY A 140 -0.06 -14.38 15.23
C GLY A 140 0.08 -15.90 15.27
N ARG A 141 1.27 -16.43 14.97
CA ARG A 141 1.55 -17.89 14.91
C ARG A 141 2.40 -18.43 16.06
N ASP A 142 2.62 -17.65 17.11
CA ASP A 142 3.25 -18.10 18.35
C ASP A 142 2.31 -17.79 19.53
N SER A 143 1.37 -18.68 19.81
CA SER A 143 0.63 -18.80 21.08
C SER A 143 0.03 -20.19 21.17
#